data_AF-A0A655CU19-F1
#
_entry.id   AF-A0A655CU19-F1
#
_cell.length_a   1.000
_cell.length_b   1.000
_cell.length_c   1.000
_cell.angle_alpha   90.00
_cell.angle_beta   90.00
_cell.angle_gamma   90.00
#
_symmetry.space_group_name_H-M   'P 1'
#
loop_
_entity.id
_entity.type
_entity.pdbx_description
1 polymer ?
#
loop_
_entity_poly.entity_id
_entity_poly.type
_entity_poly.pdbx_seq_one_letter_code
_entity_poly.pdbx_strand_id
1 'polypeptide(L)'
;MCSDFSLSSERPLIGFCPGAEFGPAKRWPHYHYAELAKQLINEGYQVVLFGSAKDHEAGNEILAALNSEQQAWCRNLAGETQLEQAVILIAACKAIVTNDSGLMHVAAALDRPLVALYGPSSPDFTPPLSHKARVIRLITGYHKVRKGDTAQGYHQSLIDITPQRVLEELHSLLSEEGV
;
A
#
# COMPACT_ATOMS: atom_id res chain seq x y z
N MET A 1 18.25 -12.51 0.68
CA MET A 1 17.10 -11.69 1.14
C MET A 1 16.05 -11.50 0.05
N CYS A 2 16.26 -10.73 -1.03
CA CYS A 2 15.29 -10.72 -2.15
C CYS A 2 15.14 -12.10 -2.81
N SER A 3 16.24 -12.84 -2.92
CA SER A 3 16.29 -14.25 -3.33
C SER A 3 15.41 -15.18 -2.48
N ASP A 4 15.29 -14.89 -1.18
CA ASP A 4 14.63 -15.77 -0.21
C ASP A 4 13.11 -15.63 -0.30
N PHE A 5 12.64 -14.52 -0.91
CA PHE A 5 11.23 -14.22 -1.17
C PHE A 5 10.87 -14.31 -2.67
N SER A 6 11.79 -14.83 -3.49
CA SER A 6 11.64 -14.92 -4.95
C SER A 6 11.36 -13.58 -5.64
N LEU A 7 11.95 -12.49 -5.13
CA LEU A 7 11.89 -11.17 -5.74
C LEU A 7 13.00 -11.01 -6.78
N SER A 8 12.64 -10.57 -7.98
CA SER A 8 13.61 -10.34 -9.06
C SER A 8 14.40 -9.04 -8.82
N SER A 9 15.64 -8.97 -9.30
CA SER A 9 16.41 -7.71 -9.33
C SER A 9 16.25 -6.94 -10.65
N GLU A 10 15.46 -7.46 -11.59
CA GLU A 10 15.31 -6.86 -12.93
C GLU A 10 14.41 -5.63 -12.95
N ARG A 11 13.49 -5.51 -11.97
CA ARG A 11 12.47 -4.46 -11.93
C ARG A 11 12.48 -3.74 -10.58
N PRO A 12 12.33 -2.41 -10.53
CA PRO A 12 12.20 -1.69 -9.26
C PRO A 12 10.96 -2.14 -8.47
N LEU A 13 11.09 -2.14 -7.14
CA LEU A 13 10.06 -2.60 -6.20
C LEU A 13 9.14 -1.45 -5.77
N ILE A 14 7.82 -1.71 -5.76
CA ILE A 14 6.82 -0.86 -5.09
C ILE A 14 6.11 -1.70 -4.03
N GLY A 15 6.07 -1.19 -2.80
CA GLY A 15 5.49 -1.90 -1.67
C GLY A 15 4.07 -1.45 -1.37
N PHE A 16 3.13 -2.39 -1.24
CA PHE A 16 1.77 -2.12 -0.80
C PHE A 16 1.53 -2.65 0.60
N CYS A 17 0.87 -1.88 1.44
CA CYS A 17 0.40 -2.30 2.76
C CYS A 17 -1.14 -2.24 2.80
N PRO A 18 -1.85 -3.22 2.20
CA PRO A 18 -3.30 -3.19 2.04
C PRO A 18 -4.08 -3.47 3.34
N GLY A 19 -3.38 -3.93 4.39
CA GLY A 19 -3.96 -4.18 5.69
C GLY A 19 -4.40 -2.90 6.42
N ALA A 20 -5.24 -3.10 7.45
CA ALA A 20 -5.53 -2.10 8.47
C ALA A 20 -5.99 -2.79 9.75
N GLU A 21 -5.35 -2.47 10.87
CA GLU A 21 -5.62 -3.10 12.17
C GLU A 21 -6.97 -2.69 12.76
N PHE A 22 -7.45 -1.50 12.42
CA PHE A 22 -8.70 -0.94 12.94
C PHE A 22 -9.96 -1.33 12.14
N GLY A 23 -9.84 -2.30 11.24
CA GLY A 23 -10.95 -2.92 10.51
C GLY A 23 -11.07 -2.49 9.04
N PRO A 24 -12.02 -3.10 8.30
CA PRO A 24 -12.18 -2.90 6.85
C PRO A 24 -12.47 -1.45 6.45
N ALA A 25 -13.05 -0.64 7.34
CA ALA A 25 -13.39 0.76 7.06
C ALA A 25 -12.18 1.64 6.73
N LYS A 26 -10.98 1.25 7.20
CA LYS A 26 -9.73 1.95 6.94
C LYS A 26 -8.92 1.35 5.79
N ARG A 27 -9.41 0.29 5.15
CA ARG A 27 -8.71 -0.36 4.04
C ARG A 27 -9.15 0.28 2.74
N TRP A 28 -8.18 0.70 1.94
CA TRP A 28 -8.45 0.98 0.54
C TRP A 28 -8.86 -0.32 -0.16
N PRO A 29 -9.88 -0.30 -1.04
CA PRO A 29 -10.42 -1.52 -1.60
C PRO A 29 -9.38 -2.39 -2.32
N HIS A 30 -9.48 -3.71 -2.16
CA HIS A 30 -8.54 -4.66 -2.79
C HIS A 30 -8.53 -4.52 -4.32
N TYR A 31 -9.68 -4.28 -4.95
CA TYR A 31 -9.77 -4.07 -6.40
C TYR A 31 -9.07 -2.79 -6.87
N HIS A 32 -8.99 -1.77 -6.01
CA HIS A 32 -8.25 -0.56 -6.32
C HIS A 32 -6.74 -0.79 -6.21
N TYR A 33 -6.28 -1.53 -5.20
CA TYR A 33 -4.89 -2.01 -5.13
C TYR A 33 -4.51 -2.86 -6.34
N ALA A 34 -5.40 -3.76 -6.77
CA ALA A 34 -5.17 -4.57 -7.96
C ALA A 34 -5.04 -3.70 -9.22
N GLU A 35 -5.92 -2.72 -9.40
CA GLU A 35 -5.84 -1.82 -10.55
C GLU A 35 -4.58 -0.96 -10.56
N LEU A 36 -4.14 -0.48 -9.39
CA LEU A 36 -2.86 0.21 -9.26
C LEU A 36 -1.67 -0.71 -9.56
N ALA A 37 -1.71 -1.96 -9.07
CA ALA A 37 -0.67 -2.94 -9.35
C ALA A 37 -0.55 -3.21 -10.86
N LYS A 38 -1.66 -3.34 -11.58
CA LYS A 38 -1.66 -3.52 -13.05
C LYS A 38 -0.93 -2.38 -13.75
N GLN A 39 -1.22 -1.13 -13.39
CA GLN A 39 -0.60 0.04 -14.00
C GLN A 39 0.91 0.05 -13.75
N LEU A 40 1.33 -0.14 -12.50
CA LEU A 40 2.76 -0.21 -12.13
C LEU A 40 3.49 -1.37 -12.81
N ILE A 41 2.84 -2.53 -12.94
CA ILE A 41 3.41 -3.69 -13.64
C ILE A 41 3.46 -3.45 -15.16
N ASN A 42 2.59 -2.63 -15.73
CA ASN A 42 2.73 -2.25 -17.14
C ASN A 42 3.85 -1.22 -17.35
N GLU A 43 4.19 -0.45 -16.32
CA GLU A 43 5.27 0.57 -16.34
C GLU A 43 6.66 0.03 -16.03
N GLY A 44 6.83 -1.27 -15.77
CA GLY A 44 8.14 -1.85 -15.50
C GLY A 44 8.47 -2.04 -14.01
N TYR A 45 7.55 -1.81 -13.08
CA TYR A 45 7.73 -2.11 -11.65
C TYR A 45 7.28 -3.52 -11.27
N GLN A 46 7.81 -4.07 -10.17
CA GLN A 46 7.23 -5.24 -9.52
C GLN A 46 6.63 -4.82 -8.16
N VAL A 47 5.55 -5.48 -7.76
CA VAL A 47 4.76 -5.12 -6.58
C VAL A 47 4.94 -6.15 -5.47
N VAL A 48 5.09 -5.70 -4.23
CA VAL A 48 5.16 -6.57 -3.05
C VAL A 48 4.10 -6.16 -2.05
N LEU A 49 3.28 -7.11 -1.61
CA LEU A 49 2.23 -6.89 -0.61
C LEU A 49 2.76 -7.27 0.76
N PHE A 50 2.76 -6.32 1.69
CA PHE A 50 3.18 -6.48 3.07
C PHE A 50 1.97 -6.48 4.01
N GLY A 51 2.10 -7.20 5.12
CA GLY A 51 1.07 -7.26 6.13
C GLY A 51 1.29 -8.38 7.14
N SER A 52 0.39 -8.47 8.10
CA SER A 52 0.35 -9.59 9.04
C SER A 52 -0.28 -10.82 8.39
N ALA A 53 -0.28 -11.96 9.08
CA ALA A 53 -1.02 -13.14 8.65
C ALA A 53 -2.53 -12.88 8.43
N LYS A 54 -3.11 -11.88 9.11
CA LYS A 54 -4.51 -11.48 8.93
C LYS A 54 -4.78 -10.75 7.62
N ASP A 55 -3.73 -10.24 6.97
CA ASP A 55 -3.81 -9.49 5.72
C ASP A 55 -3.51 -10.38 4.51
N HIS A 56 -3.15 -11.65 4.73
CA HIS A 56 -2.81 -12.61 3.68
C HIS A 56 -3.97 -12.83 2.70
N GLU A 57 -5.20 -12.96 3.22
CA GLU A 57 -6.40 -13.13 2.38
C GLU A 57 -6.65 -11.90 1.51
N ALA A 58 -6.54 -10.70 2.06
CA ALA A 58 -6.67 -9.46 1.29
C ALA A 58 -5.59 -9.35 0.19
N GLY A 59 -4.36 -9.80 0.48
CA GLY A 59 -3.30 -9.90 -0.53
C GLY A 59 -3.64 -10.89 -1.65
N ASN A 60 -4.29 -12.00 -1.33
CA ASN A 60 -4.73 -12.98 -2.33
C ASN A 60 -5.92 -12.48 -3.16
N GLU A 61 -6.84 -11.70 -2.59
CA GLU A 61 -7.89 -11.01 -3.34
C GLU A 61 -7.30 -10.04 -4.39
N ILE A 62 -6.23 -9.32 -4.02
CA ILE A 62 -5.50 -8.45 -4.95
C ILE A 62 -4.87 -9.27 -6.08
N LEU A 63 -4.15 -10.36 -5.75
CA LEU A 63 -3.51 -11.23 -6.73
C LEU A 63 -4.52 -11.88 -7.69
N ALA A 64 -5.67 -12.31 -7.18
CA ALA A 64 -6.71 -12.97 -7.98
C ALA A 64 -7.32 -12.05 -9.05
N ALA A 65 -7.22 -10.72 -8.88
CA ALA A 65 -7.68 -9.74 -9.85
C ALA A 65 -6.63 -9.41 -10.95
N LEU A 66 -5.44 -10.01 -10.87
CA LEU A 66 -4.35 -9.89 -11.85
C LEU A 66 -4.33 -11.10 -12.79
N ASN A 67 -3.91 -10.91 -14.04
CA ASN A 67 -3.68 -12.02 -14.97
C ASN A 67 -2.37 -12.77 -14.65
N SER A 68 -2.14 -13.93 -15.27
CA SER A 68 -0.98 -14.78 -14.97
C SER A 68 0.38 -14.09 -15.18
N GLU A 69 0.51 -13.24 -16.21
CA GLU A 69 1.75 -12.50 -16.48
C GLU A 69 1.99 -11.42 -15.41
N GLN A 70 0.94 -10.75 -14.96
CA GLN A 70 0.99 -9.76 -13.90
C GLN A 70 1.26 -10.38 -12.54
N GLN A 71 0.70 -11.56 -12.26
CA GLN A 71 0.97 -12.30 -11.01
C GLN A 71 2.46 -12.65 -10.86
N ALA A 72 3.19 -12.89 -11.95
CA ALA A 72 4.63 -13.11 -11.90
C ALA A 72 5.41 -11.90 -11.35
N TRP A 73 4.82 -10.70 -11.38
CA TRP A 73 5.40 -9.44 -10.90
C TRP A 73 4.69 -8.87 -9.68
N CYS A 74 3.82 -9.64 -9.02
CA CYS A 74 3.16 -9.25 -7.78
C CYS A 74 3.31 -10.35 -6.75
N ARG A 75 3.98 -10.07 -5.62
CA ARG A 75 4.23 -11.06 -4.58
C ARG A 75 3.50 -10.71 -3.29
N ASN A 76 2.62 -11.59 -2.83
CA ASN A 76 2.00 -11.49 -1.51
C ASN A 76 2.93 -12.04 -0.42
N LEU A 77 3.51 -11.16 0.41
CA LEU A 77 4.33 -11.52 1.56
C LEU A 77 3.63 -11.25 2.90
N ALA A 78 2.33 -10.94 2.89
CA ALA A 78 1.58 -10.73 4.12
C ALA A 78 1.54 -12.03 4.94
N GLY A 79 2.08 -11.98 6.16
CA GLY A 79 2.24 -13.15 7.02
C GLY A 79 3.46 -14.04 6.73
N GLU A 80 4.25 -13.72 5.71
CA GLU A 80 5.42 -14.51 5.28
C GLU A 80 6.75 -13.92 5.81
N THR A 81 6.70 -12.76 6.46
CA THR A 81 7.88 -12.03 6.94
C THR A 81 7.83 -11.77 8.43
N GLN A 82 8.97 -11.88 9.10
CA GLN A 82 9.19 -11.26 10.41
C GLN A 82 9.32 -9.74 10.26
N LEU A 83 9.13 -9.01 11.37
CA LEU A 83 9.17 -7.54 11.33
C LEU A 83 10.50 -7.00 10.79
N GLU A 84 11.64 -7.58 11.18
CA GLU A 84 12.94 -7.14 10.66
C GLU A 84 13.07 -7.34 9.15
N GLN A 85 12.53 -8.45 8.64
CA GLN A 85 12.54 -8.75 7.19
C GLN A 85 11.63 -7.77 6.43
N ALA A 86 10.45 -7.46 6.97
CA ALA A 86 9.54 -6.47 6.40
C ALA A 86 10.21 -5.08 6.35
N VAL A 87 10.90 -4.65 7.41
CA VAL A 87 11.65 -3.40 7.45
C VAL A 87 12.70 -3.35 6.33
N ILE A 88 13.47 -4.42 6.14
CA ILE A 88 14.51 -4.49 5.10
C ILE A 88 13.89 -4.43 3.70
N LEU A 89 12.80 -5.17 3.45
CA LEU A 89 12.13 -5.18 2.16
C LEU A 89 11.45 -3.84 1.84
N ILE A 90 10.85 -3.18 2.85
CA ILE A 90 10.32 -1.82 2.72
C ILE A 90 11.44 -0.84 2.38
N ALA A 91 12.61 -0.95 3.02
CA ALA A 91 13.76 -0.11 2.69
C ALA A 91 14.28 -0.30 1.26
N ALA A 92 14.07 -1.49 0.67
CA ALA A 92 14.43 -1.79 -0.72
C ALA A 92 13.40 -1.30 -1.76
N CYS A 93 12.21 -0.89 -1.32
CA CYS A 93 11.18 -0.35 -2.21
C CYS A 93 11.50 1.09 -2.65
N LYS A 94 11.18 1.40 -3.91
CA LYS A 94 11.25 2.77 -4.46
C LYS A 94 10.17 3.68 -3.89
N ALA A 95 9.00 3.12 -3.61
CA ALA A 95 7.94 3.82 -2.91
C ALA A 95 6.98 2.84 -2.24
N ILE A 96 6.20 3.35 -1.29
CA ILE A 96 5.20 2.60 -0.52
C ILE A 96 3.82 3.22 -0.68
N VAL A 97 2.80 2.39 -0.90
CA VAL A 97 1.39 2.78 -0.85
C VAL A 97 0.73 2.05 0.31
N THR A 98 0.13 2.78 1.25
CA THR A 98 -0.38 2.20 2.49
C THR A 98 -1.66 2.87 2.96
N ASN A 99 -2.47 2.12 3.69
CA ASN A 99 -3.49 2.70 4.55
C ASN A 99 -2.87 3.29 5.83
N ASP A 100 -3.70 3.94 6.64
CA ASP A 100 -3.42 4.30 8.05
C ASP A 100 -3.17 3.04 8.91
N SER A 101 -1.91 2.57 8.93
CA SER A 101 -1.46 1.33 9.57
C SER A 101 -0.06 1.44 10.18
N GLY A 102 0.36 0.47 11.01
CA GLY A 102 1.70 0.47 11.61
C GLY A 102 2.85 0.49 10.60
N LEU A 103 2.72 -0.21 9.47
CA LEU A 103 3.76 -0.26 8.44
C LEU A 103 3.96 1.09 7.71
N MET A 104 2.95 1.98 7.74
CA MET A 104 3.12 3.37 7.29
C MET A 104 4.20 4.09 8.08
N HIS A 105 4.21 3.92 9.41
CA HIS A 105 5.22 4.56 10.27
C HIS A 105 6.61 3.98 10.03
N VAL A 106 6.72 2.67 9.74
CA VAL A 106 7.98 2.04 9.36
C VAL A 106 8.54 2.64 8.07
N ALA A 107 7.70 2.74 7.03
CA ALA A 107 8.11 3.35 5.75
C ALA A 107 8.53 4.81 5.90
N ALA A 108 7.80 5.59 6.72
CA ALA A 108 8.15 6.97 7.03
C ALA A 108 9.50 7.07 7.78
N ALA A 109 9.74 6.19 8.77
CA ALA A 109 10.99 6.16 9.52
C ALA A 109 12.21 5.76 8.66
N LEU A 110 11.99 4.97 7.61
CA LEU A 110 13.01 4.60 6.62
C LEU A 110 13.21 5.65 5.51
N ASP A 111 12.54 6.80 5.64
CA ASP A 111 12.55 7.89 4.66
C ASP A 111 12.29 7.40 3.22
N ARG A 112 11.35 6.47 3.08
CA ARG A 112 10.88 5.99 1.77
C ARG A 112 9.77 6.90 1.26
N PRO A 113 9.74 7.21 -0.05
CA PRO A 113 8.59 7.86 -0.65
C PRO A 113 7.31 7.06 -0.36
N LEU A 114 6.28 7.76 0.10
CA LEU A 114 5.12 7.15 0.73
C LEU A 114 3.85 7.88 0.32
N VAL A 115 2.88 7.14 -0.23
CA VAL A 115 1.50 7.61 -0.38
C VAL A 115 0.64 6.93 0.70
N ALA A 116 0.15 7.73 1.65
CA ALA A 116 -0.69 7.27 2.75
C ALA A 116 -2.16 7.62 2.49
N LEU A 117 -3.02 6.61 2.47
CA LEU A 117 -4.44 6.71 2.14
C LEU A 117 -5.26 6.77 3.43
N TYR A 118 -5.99 7.86 3.61
CA TYR A 118 -6.86 8.09 4.75
C TYR A 118 -8.32 8.21 4.32
N GLY A 119 -9.19 7.55 5.07
CA GLY A 119 -10.64 7.67 4.93
C GLY A 119 -11.28 8.24 6.19
N PRO A 120 -11.95 7.39 7.01
CA PRO A 120 -12.67 7.85 8.21
C PRO A 120 -11.74 8.35 9.32
N SER A 121 -10.49 7.85 9.38
CA SER A 121 -9.46 8.39 10.27
C SER A 121 -8.83 9.68 9.73
N SER A 122 -8.18 10.42 10.63
CA SER A 122 -7.48 11.66 10.34
C SER A 122 -5.99 11.48 10.62
N PRO A 123 -5.10 12.09 9.82
CA PRO A 123 -3.67 12.08 10.09
C PRO A 123 -3.27 12.96 11.29
N ASP A 124 -4.19 13.72 11.90
CA ASP A 124 -3.88 14.71 12.94
C ASP A 124 -3.19 14.15 14.20
N PHE A 125 -3.45 12.87 14.53
CA PHE A 125 -2.90 12.24 15.73
C PHE A 125 -1.64 11.42 15.47
N THR A 126 -1.61 10.70 14.35
CA THR A 126 -0.50 9.80 13.98
C THR A 126 -0.17 9.96 12.50
N PRO A 127 0.37 11.13 12.10
CA PRO A 127 0.76 11.35 10.72
C PRO A 127 2.01 10.54 10.37
N PRO A 128 2.25 10.26 9.09
CA PRO A 128 3.56 9.79 8.65
C PRO A 128 4.61 10.90 8.83
N LEU A 129 5.58 10.67 9.71
CA LEU A 129 6.64 11.64 10.03
C LEU A 129 7.78 11.58 9.01
N SER A 130 7.50 11.95 7.75
CA SER A 130 8.52 12.08 6.69
C SER A 130 8.16 13.21 5.72
N HIS A 131 9.17 13.91 5.22
CA HIS A 131 9.01 14.93 4.17
C HIS A 131 8.67 14.33 2.80
N LYS A 132 8.94 13.03 2.61
CA LYS A 132 8.62 12.26 1.40
C LYS A 132 7.26 11.56 1.48
N ALA A 133 6.48 11.87 2.52
CA ALA A 133 5.10 11.43 2.65
C ALA A 133 4.16 12.35 1.86
N ARG A 134 3.18 11.76 1.18
CA ARG A 134 1.98 12.41 0.66
C ARG A 134 0.76 11.73 1.27
N VAL A 135 -0.14 12.52 1.82
CA VAL A 135 -1.38 12.03 2.44
C VAL A 135 -2.54 12.34 1.50
N ILE A 136 -3.27 11.31 1.08
CA ILE A 136 -4.48 11.46 0.28
C ILE A 136 -5.69 11.23 1.17
N ARG A 137 -6.55 12.24 1.25
CA ARG A 137 -7.80 12.20 1.99
C ARG A 137 -8.85 13.07 1.31
N LEU A 138 -10.07 12.55 1.17
CA LEU A 138 -11.17 13.23 0.48
C LEU A 138 -12.21 13.87 1.41
N ILE A 139 -12.15 13.59 2.72
CA ILE A 139 -13.11 14.09 3.70
C ILE A 139 -12.42 14.83 4.84
N THR A 140 -13.17 15.72 5.49
CA THR A 140 -12.74 16.46 6.69
C THR A 140 -13.37 15.88 7.96
N GLY A 141 -12.69 16.01 9.10
CA GLY A 141 -13.20 15.58 10.42
C GLY A 141 -12.90 14.12 10.75
N TYR A 142 -12.83 13.76 12.03
CA TYR A 142 -12.48 12.41 12.46
C TYR A 142 -13.73 11.57 12.75
N HIS A 143 -13.88 10.43 12.08
CA HIS A 143 -15.00 9.51 12.27
C HIS A 143 -14.49 8.17 12.81
N LYS A 144 -14.90 7.79 14.03
CA LYS A 144 -14.60 6.46 14.63
C LYS A 144 -15.47 5.38 14.00
N VAL A 145 -15.28 5.11 12.72
CA VAL A 145 -15.99 4.06 11.98
C VAL A 145 -15.08 2.83 11.88
N ARG A 146 -15.52 1.70 12.44
CA ARG A 146 -14.80 0.41 12.39
C ARG A 146 -15.26 -0.50 11.25
N LYS A 147 -16.46 -0.27 10.74
CA LYS A 147 -17.05 -0.97 9.58
C LYS A 147 -17.72 0.10 8.71
N GLY A 148 -17.31 0.21 7.46
CA GLY A 148 -17.90 1.14 6.49
C GLY A 148 -19.27 0.67 6.02
N ASP A 149 -19.95 1.53 5.29
CA ASP A 149 -21.37 1.37 4.96
C ASP A 149 -21.63 0.39 3.81
N THR A 150 -20.57 -0.14 3.20
CA THR A 150 -20.66 -1.10 2.09
C THR A 150 -20.76 -2.55 2.56
N ALA A 151 -21.20 -3.45 1.68
CA ALA A 151 -21.31 -4.88 1.96
C ALA A 151 -19.97 -5.51 2.40
N GLN A 152 -18.85 -5.01 1.87
CA GLN A 152 -17.49 -5.44 2.21
C GLN A 152 -16.88 -4.66 3.40
N GLY A 153 -17.61 -3.66 3.92
CA GLY A 153 -17.19 -2.85 5.06
C GLY A 153 -16.17 -1.76 4.75
N TYR A 154 -15.90 -1.48 3.47
CA TYR A 154 -15.11 -0.31 3.05
C TYR A 154 -15.90 0.97 3.27
N HIS A 155 -15.20 2.06 3.60
CA HIS A 155 -15.78 3.39 3.75
C HIS A 155 -15.76 4.14 2.42
N GLN A 156 -16.83 4.86 2.09
CA GLN A 156 -16.98 5.54 0.80
C GLN A 156 -15.80 6.47 0.48
N SER A 157 -15.27 7.19 1.48
CA SER A 157 -14.15 8.10 1.26
C SER A 157 -12.85 7.42 0.81
N LEU A 158 -12.64 6.13 1.07
CA LEU A 158 -11.51 5.37 0.50
C LEU A 158 -11.87 4.81 -0.88
N ILE A 159 -13.13 4.44 -1.11
CA ILE A 159 -13.60 4.01 -2.44
C ILE A 159 -13.44 5.14 -3.46
N ASP A 160 -13.72 6.37 -3.06
CA ASP A 160 -13.63 7.55 -3.92
C ASP A 160 -12.19 7.97 -4.25
N ILE A 161 -11.20 7.46 -3.50
CA ILE A 161 -9.78 7.63 -3.88
C ILE A 161 -9.49 6.67 -5.02
N THR A 162 -9.38 7.21 -6.23
CA THR A 162 -9.16 6.42 -7.44
C THR A 162 -7.71 5.95 -7.55
N PRO A 163 -7.46 4.78 -8.18
CA PRO A 163 -6.10 4.31 -8.47
C PRO A 163 -5.28 5.32 -9.27
N GLN A 164 -5.90 6.01 -10.23
CA GLN A 164 -5.26 7.04 -11.04
C GLN A 164 -4.69 8.18 -10.18
N ARG A 165 -5.47 8.67 -9.19
CA ARG A 165 -5.00 9.73 -8.30
C ARG A 165 -3.81 9.27 -7.44
N VAL A 166 -3.84 8.02 -6.98
CA VAL A 166 -2.73 7.44 -6.22
C VAL A 166 -1.48 7.30 -7.08
N LEU A 167 -1.64 6.88 -8.35
CA LEU A 167 -0.54 6.73 -9.31
C LEU A 167 0.13 8.08 -9.60
N GLU A 168 -0.64 9.14 -9.83
CA GLU A 168 -0.12 10.49 -10.09
C GLU A 168 0.75 11.01 -8.94
N GLU A 169 0.28 10.87 -7.69
CA GLU A 169 1.06 11.24 -6.50
C GLU A 169 2.32 10.38 -6.36
N LEU A 170 2.21 9.08 -6.64
CA LEU A 170 3.33 8.15 -6.59
C LEU A 170 4.39 8.51 -7.64
N HIS A 171 3.99 8.87 -8.86
CA HIS A 171 4.91 9.33 -9.91
C HIS A 171 5.62 10.63 -9.54
N SER A 172 4.90 11.60 -8.95
CA SER A 172 5.53 12.83 -8.45
C SER A 172 6.66 12.51 -7.48
N LEU A 173 6.37 11.65 -6.49
CA LEU A 173 7.35 11.21 -5.49
C LEU A 173 8.53 10.43 -6.09
N LEU A 174 8.28 9.54 -7.04
CA LEU A 174 9.34 8.77 -7.71
C LEU A 174 10.23 9.65 -8.59
N SER A 175 9.69 10.74 -9.17
CA SER A 175 10.46 11.71 -9.94
C SER A 175 11.37 12.58 -9.08
N GLU A 176 10.95 12.91 -7.85
CA GLU A 176 11.73 13.65 -6.86
C GLU A 176 12.93 12.84 -6.32
N GLU A 177 12.85 11.50 -6.29
CA GLU A 177 13.96 10.63 -5.85
C GLU A 177 15.03 10.39 -6.94
N GLY A 178 14.72 10.69 -8.20
CA GLY A 178 15.60 10.47 -9.36
C GLY A 178 16.56 11.62 -9.68
N VAL A 179 16.53 12.70 -8.88
CA VAL A 179 17.39 13.90 -8.97
C VAL A 179 18.40 13.88 -7.83
#